data_AF-A0A0G1MSJ0-F1
#
_entry.id   AF-A0A0G1MSJ0-F1
#
_cell.length_a   1.000
_cell.length_b   1.000
_cell.length_c   1.000
_cell.angle_alpha   90.00
_cell.angle_beta   90.00
_cell.angle_gamma   90.00
#
_symmetry.space_group_name_H-M   'P 1'
#
loop_
_entity.id
_entity.type
_entity.pdbx_description
1 polymer ?
#
loop_
_entity_poly.entity_id
_entity_poly.type
_entity_poly.pdbx_seq_one_letter_code
_entity_poly.pdbx_strand_id
1 'polypeptide(L)'
;MKLKFIIDKNYEKQFVKDKKIWQYIDEQHKTSLKFIELTKSLYQKSWDEINDEFSDYIEKTTGYKWFYDTYECVVSVVHSGISNWGSAPKIIRGWKENPYSMRRITAHELILSHYFEIHKRYYKDSKLTDGQIWALAEIAAFALTSLTPTVKNFWPWNTEYYTNHNYPHIVNLQNELKTIFLSTKNFDDYINKGISLVKKYPNMSPDQK
;
A
#
# COMPACT_ATOMS: atom_id res chain seq x y z
N MET A 1 15.41 3.21 1.43
CA MET A 1 14.92 1.81 1.28
C MET A 1 15.08 1.35 -0.16
N LYS A 2 15.30 0.07 -0.46
CA LYS A 2 15.33 -0.50 -1.82
C LYS A 2 14.07 -1.32 -2.11
N LEU A 3 13.52 -1.21 -3.32
CA LEU A 3 12.45 -2.11 -3.78
C LEU A 3 12.97 -3.08 -4.85
N LYS A 4 12.59 -4.35 -4.75
CA LYS A 4 12.87 -5.38 -5.76
C LYS A 4 11.57 -5.96 -6.31
N PHE A 5 11.32 -5.81 -7.61
CA PHE A 5 10.23 -6.52 -8.27
C PHE A 5 10.62 -7.98 -8.52
N ILE A 6 9.75 -8.90 -8.13
CA ILE A 6 9.96 -10.34 -8.27
C ILE A 6 8.75 -11.05 -8.88
N ILE A 7 8.96 -12.28 -9.33
CA ILE A 7 7.91 -13.20 -9.78
C ILE A 7 7.91 -14.35 -8.78
N ASP A 8 6.82 -14.51 -8.05
CA ASP A 8 6.69 -15.51 -7.00
C ASP A 8 5.24 -16.01 -6.93
N LYS A 9 4.91 -16.94 -7.83
CA LYS A 9 3.55 -17.49 -7.94
C LYS A 9 3.10 -18.23 -6.68
N ASN A 10 4.02 -18.80 -5.91
CA ASN A 10 3.67 -19.51 -4.69
C ASN A 10 3.24 -18.52 -3.61
N TYR A 11 3.95 -17.39 -3.51
CA TYR A 11 3.54 -16.29 -2.64
C TYR A 11 2.19 -15.69 -3.06
N GLU A 12 1.91 -15.57 -4.35
CA GLU A 12 0.60 -15.13 -4.86
C GLU A 12 -0.54 -16.09 -4.45
N LYS A 13 -0.33 -17.39 -4.64
CA LYS A 13 -1.33 -18.44 -4.38
C LYS A 13 -1.73 -18.55 -2.91
N GLN A 14 -0.85 -18.23 -1.97
CA GLN A 14 -1.16 -18.37 -0.54
C GLN A 14 -2.35 -17.49 -0.11
N PHE A 15 -2.65 -16.42 -0.86
CA PHE A 15 -3.78 -15.52 -0.61
C PHE A 15 -5.06 -15.94 -1.34
N VAL A 16 -5.05 -17.08 -2.03
CA VAL A 16 -6.17 -17.58 -2.82
C VAL A 16 -6.66 -18.88 -2.22
N LYS A 17 -7.95 -18.95 -1.88
CA LYS A 17 -8.60 -20.17 -1.38
C LYS A 17 -9.10 -21.11 -2.50
N ASP A 18 -9.46 -20.55 -3.65
CA ASP A 18 -10.03 -21.32 -4.77
C ASP A 18 -8.95 -21.97 -5.66
N LYS A 19 -9.00 -23.31 -5.76
CA LYS A 19 -8.09 -24.10 -6.60
C LYS A 19 -8.21 -23.77 -8.10
N LYS A 20 -9.36 -23.30 -8.58
CA LYS A 20 -9.50 -22.85 -9.98
C LYS A 20 -8.63 -21.64 -10.28
N ILE A 21 -8.55 -20.71 -9.33
CA ILE A 21 -7.69 -19.53 -9.44
C ILE A 21 -6.22 -19.95 -9.37
N TRP A 22 -5.86 -20.98 -8.60
CA TRP A 22 -4.49 -21.54 -8.61
C TRP A 22 -4.09 -22.07 -9.99
N GLN A 23 -4.99 -22.79 -10.66
CA GLN A 23 -4.77 -23.29 -12.01
C GLN A 23 -4.59 -22.14 -13.01
N TYR A 24 -5.42 -21.10 -12.89
CA TYR A 24 -5.27 -19.88 -13.69
C TYR A 24 -3.92 -19.21 -13.49
N ILE A 25 -3.45 -19.05 -12.24
CA ILE A 25 -2.12 -18.51 -11.94
C ILE A 25 -1.03 -19.37 -12.60
N ASP A 26 -1.10 -20.70 -12.46
CA ASP A 26 -0.12 -21.60 -13.09
C ASP A 26 -0.10 -21.47 -14.62
N GLU A 27 -1.27 -21.37 -15.24
CA GLU A 27 -1.40 -21.19 -16.67
C GLU A 27 -0.80 -19.85 -17.13
N GLN A 28 -1.13 -18.74 -16.46
CA GLN A 28 -0.56 -17.43 -16.78
C GLN A 28 0.96 -17.39 -16.61
N HIS A 29 1.50 -18.00 -15.57
CA HIS A 29 2.95 -18.13 -15.39
C HIS A 29 3.60 -19.09 -16.39
N LYS A 30 2.84 -19.88 -17.14
CA LYS A 30 3.35 -20.72 -18.23
C LYS A 30 3.26 -19.99 -19.58
N THR A 31 2.14 -19.35 -19.88
CA THR A 31 1.86 -18.76 -21.19
C THR A 31 2.34 -17.31 -21.30
N SER A 32 2.32 -16.56 -20.21
CA SER A 32 2.61 -15.12 -20.19
C SER A 32 3.96 -14.78 -19.55
N LEU A 33 4.76 -15.76 -19.11
CA LEU A 33 5.99 -15.55 -18.33
C LEU A 33 6.95 -14.53 -18.96
N LYS A 34 7.20 -14.65 -20.26
CA LYS A 34 8.10 -13.73 -20.99
C LYS A 34 7.63 -12.27 -20.87
N PHE A 35 6.32 -12.04 -20.92
CA PHE A 35 5.76 -10.70 -20.76
C PHE A 35 5.83 -10.23 -19.31
N ILE A 36 5.54 -11.11 -18.35
CA ILE A 36 5.65 -10.80 -16.92
C ILE A 36 7.10 -10.43 -16.56
N GLU A 37 8.10 -11.16 -17.07
CA GLU A 37 9.52 -10.86 -16.87
C GLU A 37 9.95 -9.53 -17.49
N LEU A 38 9.47 -9.23 -18.69
CA LEU A 38 9.68 -7.94 -19.34
C LEU A 38 9.07 -6.82 -18.49
N THR A 39 7.80 -6.93 -18.12
CA THR A 39 7.10 -5.93 -17.31
C THR A 39 7.74 -5.76 -15.94
N LYS A 40 8.17 -6.85 -15.27
CA LYS A 40 8.94 -6.80 -14.02
C LYS A 40 10.17 -5.90 -14.15
N SER A 41 10.92 -6.06 -15.23
CA SER A 41 12.13 -5.27 -15.49
C SER A 41 11.80 -3.79 -15.77
N LEU A 42 10.70 -3.53 -16.49
CA LEU A 42 10.20 -2.18 -16.73
C LEU A 42 9.69 -1.51 -15.45
N TYR A 43 9.03 -2.27 -14.57
CA TYR A 43 8.62 -1.79 -13.25
C TYR A 43 9.82 -1.43 -12.38
N GLN A 44 10.84 -2.28 -12.35
CA GLN A 44 12.06 -2.00 -11.60
C GLN A 44 12.69 -0.69 -12.08
N LYS A 45 12.95 -0.57 -13.39
CA LYS A 45 13.50 0.65 -13.98
C LYS A 45 12.65 1.88 -13.64
N SER A 46 11.33 1.77 -13.80
CA SER A 46 10.39 2.85 -13.50
C SER A 46 10.43 3.24 -12.03
N TRP A 47 10.55 2.30 -11.10
CA TRP A 47 10.60 2.59 -9.68
C TRP A 47 11.95 3.17 -9.25
N ASP A 48 13.05 2.66 -9.78
CA ASP A 48 14.41 3.13 -9.48
C ASP A 48 14.56 4.63 -9.76
N GLU A 49 13.83 5.17 -10.74
CA GLU A 49 13.80 6.62 -11.04
C GLU A 49 13.27 7.49 -9.90
N ILE A 50 12.44 6.93 -8.99
CA ILE A 50 11.81 7.69 -7.89
C ILE A 50 12.15 7.15 -6.50
N ASN A 51 12.85 6.02 -6.40
CA ASN A 51 12.96 5.23 -5.17
C ASN A 51 13.51 6.05 -4.00
N ASP A 52 14.62 6.75 -4.21
CA ASP A 52 15.31 7.47 -3.15
C ASP A 52 14.51 8.70 -2.71
N GLU A 53 14.02 9.50 -3.68
CA GLU A 53 13.18 10.66 -3.39
C GLU A 53 11.86 10.27 -2.71
N PHE A 54 11.23 9.17 -3.13
CA PHE A 54 10.04 8.64 -2.50
C PHE A 54 10.33 8.14 -1.08
N SER A 55 11.45 7.42 -0.90
CA SER A 55 11.89 6.95 0.41
C SER A 55 12.06 8.12 1.37
N ASP A 56 12.81 9.14 0.97
CA ASP A 56 13.08 10.35 1.77
C ASP A 56 11.81 11.16 2.05
N TYR A 57 10.92 11.26 1.06
CA TYR A 57 9.61 11.88 1.23
C TYR A 57 8.81 11.21 2.35
N ILE A 58 8.71 9.88 2.33
CA ILE A 58 7.99 9.14 3.38
C ILE A 58 8.64 9.36 4.74
N GLU A 59 9.96 9.21 4.88
CA GLU A 59 10.63 9.41 6.17
C GLU A 59 10.46 10.83 6.71
N LYS A 60 10.53 11.84 5.83
CA LYS A 60 10.35 13.24 6.21
C LYS A 60 8.90 13.56 6.60
N THR A 61 7.92 13.04 5.86
CA THR A 61 6.51 13.34 6.10
C THR A 61 5.97 12.57 7.30
N THR A 62 6.38 11.31 7.49
CA THR A 62 5.90 10.49 8.60
C THR A 62 6.76 10.65 9.86
N GLY A 63 8.04 11.03 9.72
CA GLY A 63 9.02 10.99 10.81
C GLY A 63 9.55 9.58 11.11
N TYR A 64 9.10 8.57 10.37
CA TYR A 64 9.48 7.17 10.56
C TYR A 64 10.39 6.69 9.44
N LYS A 65 11.55 6.13 9.82
CA LYS A 65 12.44 5.44 8.88
C LYS A 65 11.82 4.14 8.39
N TRP A 66 12.14 3.73 7.17
CA TRP A 66 11.80 2.39 6.71
C TRP A 66 12.45 1.33 7.63
N PHE A 67 11.66 0.32 8.02
CA PHE A 67 12.13 -0.70 8.98
C PHE A 67 12.96 -1.81 8.34
N TYR A 68 13.00 -1.87 7.02
CA TYR A 68 13.75 -2.85 6.26
C TYR A 68 14.51 -2.17 5.13
N ASP A 69 15.75 -2.61 4.92
CA ASP A 69 16.61 -2.06 3.86
C ASP A 69 16.10 -2.41 2.47
N THR A 70 15.43 -3.56 2.32
CA THR A 70 14.90 -4.05 1.05
C THR A 70 13.47 -4.56 1.23
N TYR A 71 12.59 -4.11 0.34
CA TYR A 71 11.24 -4.63 0.14
C TYR A 71 11.15 -5.40 -1.17
N GLU A 72 10.30 -6.44 -1.19
CA GLU A 72 9.97 -7.21 -2.38
C GLU A 72 8.55 -6.87 -2.85
N CYS A 73 8.39 -6.68 -4.16
CA CYS A 73 7.09 -6.48 -4.80
C CYS A 73 6.82 -7.60 -5.80
N VAL A 74 5.89 -8.50 -5.45
CA VAL A 74 5.49 -9.59 -6.32
C VAL A 74 4.55 -9.07 -7.41
N VAL A 75 4.90 -9.32 -8.67
CA VAL A 75 4.02 -9.07 -9.81
C VAL A 75 3.00 -10.20 -9.91
N SER A 76 1.74 -9.88 -9.63
CA SER A 76 0.63 -10.84 -9.54
C SER A 76 -0.31 -10.71 -10.74
N VAL A 77 -0.83 -11.85 -11.19
CA VAL A 77 -1.78 -11.94 -12.29
C VAL A 77 -3.25 -11.92 -11.83
N VAL A 78 -3.51 -12.08 -10.52
CA VAL A 78 -4.88 -12.08 -9.97
C VAL A 78 -5.16 -11.00 -8.92
N HIS A 79 -4.17 -10.55 -8.15
CA HIS A 79 -4.38 -9.60 -7.06
C HIS A 79 -4.09 -8.19 -7.52
N SER A 80 -5.00 -7.25 -7.26
CA SER A 80 -4.78 -5.83 -7.56
C SER A 80 -3.68 -5.23 -6.67
N GLY A 81 -3.63 -5.62 -5.40
CA GLY A 81 -2.71 -5.15 -4.38
C GLY A 81 -2.88 -5.95 -3.09
N ILE A 82 -1.77 -6.33 -2.44
CA ILE A 82 -1.77 -6.95 -1.09
C ILE A 82 -0.54 -6.44 -0.34
N SER A 83 -0.75 -6.02 0.90
CA SER A 83 0.32 -5.62 1.79
C SER A 83 0.43 -6.56 2.97
N ASN A 84 1.66 -6.95 3.32
CA ASN A 84 1.90 -7.73 4.52
C ASN A 84 1.70 -6.86 5.78
N TRP A 85 1.05 -7.44 6.80
CA TRP A 85 0.73 -6.87 8.12
C TRP A 85 1.94 -6.54 9.02
N GLY A 86 3.02 -5.98 8.48
CA GLY A 86 4.21 -5.63 9.25
C GLY A 86 4.91 -6.84 9.88
N SER A 87 4.98 -7.93 9.13
CA SER A 87 5.71 -9.15 9.49
C SER A 87 6.76 -9.55 8.45
N ALA A 88 6.70 -8.97 7.25
CA ALA A 88 7.69 -9.15 6.20
C ALA A 88 7.69 -7.93 5.27
N PRO A 89 8.83 -7.54 4.70
CA PRO A 89 8.94 -6.45 3.74
C PRO A 89 8.51 -6.93 2.33
N LYS A 90 7.29 -7.45 2.20
CA LYS A 90 6.82 -8.07 0.96
C LYS A 90 5.38 -7.67 0.65
N ILE A 91 5.18 -7.11 -0.53
CA ILE A 91 3.90 -6.66 -1.05
C ILE A 91 3.59 -7.36 -2.38
N ILE A 92 2.34 -7.32 -2.80
CA ILE A 92 1.86 -7.80 -4.10
C ILE A 92 1.22 -6.64 -4.83
N ARG A 93 1.37 -6.61 -6.15
CA ARG A 93 0.64 -5.71 -7.04
C ARG A 93 0.12 -6.45 -8.26
N GLY A 94 -0.95 -5.95 -8.85
CA GLY A 94 -1.46 -6.44 -10.12
C GLY A 94 -0.54 -6.11 -11.28
N TRP A 95 -0.41 -7.06 -12.21
CA TRP A 95 0.26 -6.91 -13.49
C TRP A 95 -0.60 -6.07 -14.45
N LYS A 96 -0.03 -4.98 -14.94
CA LYS A 96 -0.56 -4.10 -16.00
C LYS A 96 0.55 -3.55 -16.88
N GLU A 97 0.24 -3.23 -18.13
CA GLU A 97 1.28 -2.94 -19.13
C GLU A 97 2.09 -1.66 -18.85
N ASN A 98 1.48 -0.61 -18.30
CA ASN A 98 2.13 0.70 -18.17
C ASN A 98 2.92 0.83 -16.85
N PRO A 99 4.26 0.77 -16.84
CA PRO A 99 5.08 0.82 -15.62
C PRO A 99 5.05 2.17 -14.92
N TYR A 100 4.79 3.26 -15.65
CA TYR A 100 4.78 4.62 -15.13
C TYR A 100 3.52 4.86 -14.28
N SER A 101 2.34 4.59 -14.85
CA SER A 101 1.05 4.73 -14.13
C SER A 101 0.94 3.83 -12.90
N MET A 102 1.69 2.73 -12.94
CA MET A 102 1.75 1.70 -11.93
C MET A 102 2.61 2.04 -10.70
N ARG A 103 3.33 3.17 -10.69
CA ARG A 103 4.13 3.64 -9.53
C ARG A 103 3.26 3.91 -8.29
N ARG A 104 2.16 4.65 -8.45
CA ARG A 104 1.30 5.05 -7.33
C ARG A 104 0.71 3.86 -6.58
N ILE A 105 0.29 2.81 -7.30
CA ILE A 105 -0.22 1.58 -6.68
C ILE A 105 0.88 0.88 -5.88
N THR A 106 2.11 0.84 -6.39
CA THR A 106 3.25 0.27 -5.63
C THR A 106 3.52 1.07 -4.36
N ALA A 107 3.52 2.40 -4.47
CA ALA A 107 3.70 3.29 -3.33
C ALA A 107 2.60 3.08 -2.28
N HIS A 108 1.33 2.94 -2.70
CA HIS A 108 0.19 2.67 -1.82
C HIS A 108 0.42 1.41 -0.97
N GLU A 109 0.78 0.30 -1.60
CA GLU A 109 1.04 -0.96 -0.89
C GLU A 109 2.29 -0.88 0.02
N LEU A 110 3.35 -0.18 -0.40
CA LEU A 110 4.50 0.04 0.46
C LEU A 110 4.14 0.85 1.71
N ILE A 111 3.33 1.90 1.55
CA ILE A 111 2.88 2.73 2.65
C ILE A 111 1.97 1.94 3.60
N LEU A 112 1.07 1.11 3.08
CA LEU A 112 0.26 0.20 3.90
C LEU A 112 1.14 -0.70 4.77
N SER A 113 2.07 -1.42 4.14
CA SER A 113 3.01 -2.30 4.84
C SER A 113 3.84 -1.56 5.88
N HIS A 114 4.30 -0.35 5.55
CA HIS A 114 5.06 0.49 6.46
C HIS A 114 4.20 1.00 7.64
N TYR A 115 2.96 1.41 7.39
CA TYR A 115 2.03 1.83 8.43
C TYR A 115 1.75 0.70 9.43
N PHE A 116 1.60 -0.54 8.95
CA PHE A 116 1.43 -1.70 9.84
C PHE A 116 2.63 -1.90 10.76
N GLU A 117 3.86 -1.72 10.27
CA GLU A 117 5.06 -1.73 11.12
C GLU A 117 5.08 -0.58 12.13
N ILE A 118 4.74 0.65 11.71
CA ILE A 118 4.64 1.81 12.61
C ILE A 118 3.66 1.48 13.74
N HIS A 119 2.45 1.03 13.40
CA HIS A 119 1.43 0.71 14.39
C HIS A 119 1.90 -0.40 15.34
N LYS A 120 2.45 -1.50 14.81
CA LYS A 120 2.93 -2.63 15.60
C LYS A 120 4.07 -2.26 16.56
N ARG A 121 4.96 -1.34 16.17
CA ARG A 121 6.14 -0.96 16.97
C ARG A 121 5.84 0.13 17.98
N TYR A 122 5.04 1.13 17.60
CA TYR A 122 4.85 2.35 18.38
C TYR A 122 3.45 2.51 18.99
N TYR A 123 2.45 1.79 18.46
CA TYR A 123 1.04 1.94 18.84
C TYR A 123 0.35 0.61 19.18
N LYS A 124 1.09 -0.44 19.52
CA LYS A 124 0.55 -1.77 19.86
C LYS A 124 -0.48 -1.74 21.00
N ASP A 125 -0.35 -0.78 21.92
CA ASP A 125 -1.22 -0.64 23.09
C ASP A 125 -2.50 0.16 22.79
N SER A 126 -2.75 0.52 21.52
CA SER A 126 -3.95 1.25 21.08
C SER A 126 -5.26 0.47 21.29
N LYS A 127 -5.18 -0.86 21.41
CA LYS A 127 -6.30 -1.82 21.52
C LYS A 127 -7.27 -1.75 20.34
N LEU A 128 -6.78 -1.35 19.16
CA LEU A 128 -7.56 -1.39 17.93
C LEU A 128 -7.72 -2.83 17.41
N THR A 129 -8.83 -3.10 16.72
CA THR A 129 -9.00 -4.35 15.96
C THR A 129 -8.23 -4.28 14.65
N ASP A 130 -7.95 -5.44 14.04
CA ASP A 130 -7.26 -5.50 12.74
C ASP A 130 -7.97 -4.65 11.67
N GLY A 131 -9.30 -4.75 11.56
CA GLY A 131 -10.06 -3.92 10.61
C GLY A 131 -9.87 -2.41 10.83
N GLN A 132 -9.78 -1.96 12.09
CA GLN A 132 -9.53 -0.55 12.40
C GLN A 132 -8.11 -0.13 12.01
N ILE A 133 -7.11 -0.98 12.25
CA ILE A 133 -5.72 -0.73 11.85
C ILE A 133 -5.61 -0.70 10.32
N TRP A 134 -6.27 -1.63 9.62
CA TRP A 134 -6.35 -1.65 8.16
C TRP A 134 -6.94 -0.35 7.61
N ALA A 135 -8.08 0.09 8.14
CA ALA A 135 -8.73 1.32 7.65
C ALA A 135 -7.84 2.55 7.85
N LEU A 136 -7.16 2.66 9.00
CA LEU A 136 -6.21 3.75 9.22
C LEU A 136 -5.03 3.70 8.24
N ALA A 137 -4.48 2.51 7.98
CA ALA A 137 -3.40 2.32 7.02
C ALA A 137 -3.84 2.72 5.60
N GLU A 138 -5.01 2.26 5.15
CA GLU A 138 -5.58 2.53 3.84
C GLU A 138 -5.80 4.03 3.62
N ILE A 139 -6.39 4.70 4.61
CA ILE A 139 -6.61 6.15 4.57
C ILE A 139 -5.28 6.92 4.56
N ALA A 140 -4.30 6.48 5.36
CA ALA A 140 -2.97 7.07 5.38
C ALA A 140 -2.26 6.91 4.03
N ALA A 141 -2.38 5.75 3.37
CA ALA A 141 -1.83 5.50 2.05
C ALA A 141 -2.46 6.41 0.99
N PHE A 142 -3.79 6.62 1.02
CA PHE A 142 -4.43 7.62 0.15
C PHE A 142 -3.93 9.04 0.44
N ALA A 143 -3.76 9.41 1.71
CA ALA A 143 -3.31 10.75 2.09
C ALA A 143 -1.88 11.02 1.60
N LEU A 144 -0.96 10.10 1.92
CA LEU A 144 0.45 10.18 1.56
C LEU A 144 0.69 10.06 0.06
N THR A 145 -0.24 9.46 -0.70
CA THR A 145 -0.14 9.40 -2.16
C THR A 145 -0.86 10.55 -2.89
N SER A 146 -1.57 11.44 -2.21
CA SER A 146 -2.44 12.40 -2.92
C SER A 146 -2.42 13.83 -2.36
N LEU A 147 -2.21 14.01 -1.05
CA LEU A 147 -2.52 15.27 -0.39
C LEU A 147 -1.31 16.19 -0.20
N THR A 148 -0.07 15.69 -0.30
CA THR A 148 1.11 16.56 -0.18
C THR A 148 1.53 17.11 -1.54
N PRO A 149 2.03 18.36 -1.64
CA PRO A 149 2.47 18.92 -2.92
C PRO A 149 3.53 18.08 -3.65
N THR A 150 4.40 17.40 -2.90
CA THR A 150 5.51 16.59 -3.42
C THR A 150 5.04 15.41 -4.26
N VAL A 151 3.84 14.86 -4.03
CA VAL A 151 3.35 13.68 -4.77
C VAL A 151 3.23 13.91 -6.27
N LYS A 152 3.09 15.17 -6.71
CA LYS A 152 3.07 15.56 -8.13
C LYS A 152 4.38 15.22 -8.85
N ASN A 153 5.50 15.12 -8.13
CA ASN A 153 6.79 14.75 -8.71
C ASN A 153 6.83 13.26 -9.06
N PHE A 154 6.13 12.43 -8.29
CA PHE A 154 6.14 10.97 -8.46
C PHE A 154 5.08 10.49 -9.46
N TRP A 155 3.89 11.11 -9.44
CA TRP A 155 2.78 10.77 -10.33
C TRP A 155 1.97 12.00 -10.78
N PRO A 156 2.52 12.84 -11.67
CA PRO A 156 1.88 14.08 -12.11
C PRO A 156 0.53 13.88 -12.80
N TRP A 157 0.27 12.69 -13.34
CA TRP A 157 -0.97 12.36 -14.04
C TRP A 157 -2.15 12.08 -13.08
N ASN A 158 -1.90 11.84 -11.78
CA ASN A 158 -2.97 11.42 -10.88
C ASN A 158 -2.65 11.67 -9.40
N THR A 159 -2.97 12.87 -8.91
CA THR A 159 -2.87 13.24 -7.49
C THR A 159 -4.24 13.27 -6.79
N GLU A 160 -5.25 12.61 -7.34
CA GLU A 160 -6.60 12.66 -6.79
C GLU A 160 -6.71 11.90 -5.47
N TYR A 161 -7.35 12.51 -4.47
CA TYR A 161 -7.68 11.86 -3.21
C TYR A 161 -9.04 11.15 -3.34
N TYR A 162 -8.99 9.88 -3.73
CA TYR A 162 -10.17 9.06 -4.02
C TYR A 162 -10.99 8.76 -2.78
N THR A 163 -12.29 9.01 -2.85
CA THR A 163 -13.31 8.58 -1.86
C THR A 163 -14.38 7.67 -2.47
N ASN A 164 -14.23 7.33 -3.76
CA ASN A 164 -15.11 6.46 -4.55
C ASN A 164 -14.48 5.08 -4.80
N HIS A 165 -13.77 4.53 -3.81
CA HIS A 165 -13.16 3.21 -3.87
C HIS A 165 -14.10 2.11 -3.34
N ASN A 166 -13.63 0.86 -3.38
CA ASN A 166 -14.42 -0.34 -3.03
C ASN A 166 -14.78 -0.47 -1.54
N TYR A 167 -14.53 0.55 -0.72
CA TYR A 167 -14.69 0.52 0.74
C TYR A 167 -15.52 1.72 1.22
N PRO A 168 -16.81 1.83 0.84
CA PRO A 168 -17.62 2.99 1.18
C PRO A 168 -17.74 3.22 2.70
N HIS A 169 -17.61 2.16 3.50
CA HIS A 169 -17.71 2.22 4.96
C HIS A 169 -16.58 3.02 5.63
N ILE A 170 -15.40 3.17 5.01
CA ILE A 170 -14.30 3.97 5.57
C ILE A 170 -14.33 5.45 5.14
N VAL A 171 -15.18 5.84 4.18
CA VAL A 171 -15.14 7.17 3.54
C VAL A 171 -15.41 8.31 4.53
N ASN A 172 -16.31 8.12 5.49
CA ASN A 172 -16.58 9.14 6.51
C ASN A 172 -15.32 9.40 7.36
N LEU A 173 -14.69 8.33 7.86
CA LEU A 173 -13.44 8.43 8.60
C LEU A 173 -12.32 9.04 7.74
N GLN A 174 -12.26 8.66 6.46
CA GLN A 174 -11.29 9.19 5.50
C GLN A 174 -11.41 10.71 5.34
N ASN A 175 -12.62 11.25 5.21
CA ASN A 175 -12.85 12.69 5.09
C ASN A 175 -12.47 13.46 6.37
N GLU A 176 -12.75 12.90 7.55
CA GLU A 176 -12.30 13.49 8.82
C GLU A 176 -10.77 13.50 8.90
N LEU A 177 -10.14 12.38 8.57
CA LEU A 177 -8.69 12.23 8.60
C LEU A 177 -7.96 13.05 7.55
N LYS A 178 -8.57 13.31 6.39
CA LYS A 178 -8.03 14.28 5.40
C LYS A 178 -7.83 15.65 6.03
N THR A 179 -8.82 16.16 6.74
CA THR A 179 -8.75 17.47 7.41
C THR A 179 -7.65 17.49 8.47
N ILE A 180 -7.53 16.40 9.23
CA ILE A 180 -6.48 16.26 10.24
C ILE A 180 -5.10 16.20 9.59
N PHE A 181 -4.92 15.38 8.55
CA PHE A 181 -3.65 15.25 7.83
C PHE A 181 -3.15 16.60 7.32
N LEU A 182 -4.03 17.42 6.73
CA LEU A 182 -3.69 18.71 6.16
C LEU A 182 -3.39 19.80 7.22
N SER A 183 -3.93 19.67 8.42
CA SER A 183 -3.78 20.67 9.50
C SER A 183 -2.70 20.33 10.53
N THR A 184 -2.25 19.08 10.53
CA THR A 184 -1.34 18.55 11.54
C THR A 184 0.12 18.91 11.23
N LYS A 185 0.92 19.10 12.30
CA LYS A 185 2.35 19.44 12.19
C LYS A 185 3.29 18.23 12.14
N ASN A 186 2.88 17.08 12.67
CA ASN A 186 3.65 15.84 12.69
C ASN A 186 2.76 14.61 12.57
N PHE A 187 3.29 13.52 12.04
CA PHE A 187 2.47 12.35 11.73
C PHE A 187 1.96 11.60 12.97
N ASP A 188 2.64 11.71 14.12
CA ASP A 188 2.19 11.08 15.37
C ASP A 188 0.86 11.64 15.85
N ASP A 189 0.65 12.95 15.75
CA ASP A 189 -0.63 13.59 16.06
C ASP A 189 -1.74 13.12 15.11
N TYR A 190 -1.41 12.92 13.83
CA TYR A 190 -2.34 12.33 12.86
C TYR A 190 -2.74 10.89 13.24
N ILE A 191 -1.76 10.04 13.59
CA ILE A 191 -2.03 8.65 14.02
C ILE A 191 -2.88 8.64 15.31
N ASN A 192 -2.51 9.42 16.32
CA ASN A 192 -3.23 9.43 17.61
C ASN A 192 -4.68 9.89 17.47
N LYS A 193 -4.93 10.92 16.65
CA LYS A 193 -6.29 11.35 16.32
C LYS A 193 -7.04 10.26 15.54
N GLY A 194 -6.37 9.60 14.60
CA GLY A 194 -6.93 8.43 13.89
C GLY A 194 -7.34 7.30 14.81
N ILE A 195 -6.47 6.90 15.74
CA ILE A 195 -6.77 5.89 16.76
C ILE A 195 -8.01 6.29 17.59
N SER A 196 -8.12 7.56 17.95
CA SER A 196 -9.26 8.06 18.73
C SER A 196 -10.57 8.05 17.94
N LEU A 197 -10.52 8.39 16.64
CA LEU A 197 -11.69 8.41 15.76
C LEU A 197 -12.16 7.02 15.37
N VAL A 198 -11.23 6.15 14.95
CA VAL A 198 -11.58 4.82 14.42
C VAL A 198 -12.25 3.93 15.48
N LYS A 199 -11.98 4.16 16.77
CA LYS A 199 -12.65 3.46 17.90
C LYS A 199 -14.17 3.61 17.93
N LYS A 200 -14.71 4.66 17.28
CA LYS A 200 -16.16 4.86 17.13
C LYS A 200 -16.79 3.85 16.15
N TYR A 201 -15.98 3.11 15.42
CA TYR A 201 -16.42 2.19 14.37
C TYR A 201 -15.98 0.75 14.71
N PRO A 202 -16.91 -0.13 15.11
CA PRO A 202 -16.57 -1.46 15.63
C PRO A 202 -16.09 -2.45 14.56
N ASN A 203 -16.53 -2.28 13.30
CA ASN A 203 -16.08 -3.09 12.17
C ASN A 203 -15.60 -2.16 11.06
N MET A 204 -14.36 -2.37 10.63
CA MET A 204 -13.70 -1.61 9.57
C MET A 204 -12.93 -2.52 8.61
N SER A 205 -13.20 -3.83 8.64
CA SER A 205 -12.49 -4.80 7.80
C SER A 205 -12.85 -4.67 6.32
N PRO A 206 -11.91 -4.97 5.39
CA PRO A 206 -12.16 -4.89 3.95
C PRO A 206 -13.26 -5.85 3.46
N ASP A 207 -13.48 -6.95 4.18
CA ASP A 207 -14.43 -8.02 3.83
C ASP A 207 -15.87 -7.78 4.33
N GLN A 208 -16.27 -6.52 4.56
CA GLN A 208 -17.67 -6.20 4.85
C GLN A 208 -18.55 -6.44 3.62
N LYS A 209 -18.93 -7.70 3.41
CA LYS A 209 -20.06 -8.11 2.56
C LYS A 209 -21.22 -8.55 3.42
#